data_AF-A0AAW8F543-F1
#
_entry.id   AF-A0AAW8F543-F1
#
_cell.length_a   1.000
_cell.length_b   1.000
_cell.length_c   1.000
_cell.angle_alpha   90.00
_cell.angle_beta   90.00
_cell.angle_gamma   90.00
#
_symmetry.space_group_name_H-M   'P 1'
#
loop_
_entity.id
_entity.type
_entity.pdbx_description
1 polymer ?
#
loop_
_entity_poly.entity_id
_entity_poly.type
_entity_poly.pdbx_seq_one_letter_code
_entity_poly.pdbx_strand_id
1 'polypeptide(L)'
;MHLAPVAAENSGEDASASVMELNAGAGTCSRASVPGQTAAAVAARRRQTERKLTDVDAAIAQLRRERGRLTVRGIAARAAVSATFLYENPDARARVQAAIADSKSRHDRATAAEHEAIEATWRERALNAEAELTRAQKEIFVQRQRLGELMGHLRDLSQTAPGESTRDHRLLQERLEGAHGGDHRRNGDGRHLRCQGPGLADSPSAANSRAHLAPPIGDGFPSPRSRQSSQSSSTSAVASSQRSPRRHK
;
A
#
# COMPACT_ATOMS: atom_id res chain seq x y z
N MET A 1 -59.82 -2.69 -23.81
CA MET A 1 -60.07 -1.50 -22.95
C MET A 1 -58.89 -0.56 -23.17
N HIS A 2 -59.01 0.39 -24.10
CA HIS A 2 -59.29 1.82 -23.83
C HIS A 2 -58.22 2.44 -22.91
N LEU A 3 -57.52 3.54 -23.21
CA LEU A 3 -57.52 4.52 -24.30
C LEU A 3 -56.18 5.29 -24.22
N ALA A 4 -55.92 6.06 -25.27
CA ALA A 4 -54.69 6.74 -25.69
C ALA A 4 -54.29 7.98 -24.83
N PRO A 5 -53.18 8.69 -25.18
CA PRO A 5 -52.53 9.77 -24.42
C PRO A 5 -53.05 11.17 -24.80
N VAL A 6 -52.72 12.19 -23.99
CA VAL A 6 -53.08 13.60 -24.24
C VAL A 6 -51.85 14.43 -24.59
N ALA A 7 -51.96 15.09 -25.75
CA ALA A 7 -51.08 16.10 -26.30
C ALA A 7 -51.45 17.52 -25.80
N ALA A 8 -50.46 18.41 -25.83
CA ALA A 8 -50.58 19.86 -26.02
C ALA A 8 -49.18 20.32 -26.48
N GLU A 9 -48.89 20.61 -27.75
CA GLU A 9 -49.42 21.66 -28.63
C GLU A 9 -49.52 23.03 -27.94
N ASN A 10 -48.54 23.90 -28.20
CA ASN A 10 -48.81 25.31 -28.39
C ASN A 10 -47.82 25.89 -29.41
N SER A 11 -48.36 26.10 -30.61
CA SER A 11 -47.82 26.90 -31.71
C SER A 11 -48.37 28.32 -31.62
N GLY A 12 -47.62 29.29 -32.14
CA GLY A 12 -48.06 30.67 -32.36
C GLY A 12 -47.21 31.67 -31.57
N GLU A 13 -46.71 32.77 -32.13
CA GLU A 13 -47.05 33.48 -33.36
C GLU A 13 -45.81 34.24 -33.87
N ASP A 14 -45.63 34.19 -35.19
CA ASP A 14 -44.90 35.19 -35.95
C ASP A 14 -45.69 36.52 -35.94
N ALA A 15 -45.03 37.61 -35.58
CA ALA A 15 -45.48 38.95 -35.94
C ALA A 15 -44.28 39.82 -36.33
N SER A 16 -44.08 39.91 -37.64
CA SER A 16 -43.34 40.96 -38.32
C SER A 16 -43.82 42.35 -37.89
N ALA A 17 -42.88 43.23 -37.53
CA ALA A 17 -43.08 44.67 -37.67
C ALA A 17 -41.71 45.37 -37.85
N SER A 18 -41.36 45.53 -39.13
CA SER A 18 -40.39 46.51 -39.58
C SER A 18 -40.97 47.91 -39.34
N VAL A 19 -40.34 48.72 -38.50
CA VAL A 19 -40.50 50.19 -38.49
C VAL A 19 -39.12 50.82 -38.39
N MET A 20 -38.78 51.54 -39.46
CA MET A 20 -37.78 52.60 -39.51
C MET A 20 -38.08 53.64 -38.43
N GLU A 21 -37.13 53.91 -37.53
CA GLU A 21 -37.02 55.26 -36.97
C GLU A 21 -35.56 55.60 -36.68
N LEU A 22 -35.02 56.47 -37.53
CA LEU A 22 -33.85 57.29 -37.22
C LEU A 22 -34.23 58.23 -36.08
N ASN A 23 -33.52 58.19 -34.96
CA ASN A 23 -33.48 59.35 -34.08
C ASN A 23 -32.11 59.49 -33.42
N ALA A 24 -31.33 60.44 -33.96
CA ALA A 24 -30.20 61.03 -33.29
C ALA A 24 -30.72 61.94 -32.17
N GLY A 25 -30.42 61.59 -30.92
CA GLY A 25 -30.78 62.39 -29.75
C GLY A 25 -29.75 62.21 -28.66
N ALA A 26 -28.86 63.19 -28.52
CA ALA A 26 -28.00 63.35 -27.36
C ALA A 26 -28.85 63.41 -26.08
N GLY A 27 -28.43 62.70 -25.04
CA GLY A 27 -29.14 62.69 -23.76
C GLY A 27 -28.34 62.00 -22.67
N THR A 28 -27.34 62.69 -22.13
CA THR A 28 -26.75 62.34 -20.84
C THR A 28 -27.83 62.41 -19.77
N CYS A 29 -28.36 61.27 -19.38
CA CYS A 29 -29.22 61.13 -18.21
C CYS A 29 -28.51 60.21 -17.21
N SER A 30 -27.72 60.84 -16.35
CA SER A 30 -27.19 60.27 -15.12
C SER A 30 -28.29 59.49 -14.40
N ARG A 31 -28.10 58.17 -14.30
CA ARG A 31 -28.96 57.26 -13.56
C ARG A 31 -28.83 57.59 -12.07
N ALA A 32 -29.69 58.49 -11.59
CA ALA A 32 -29.97 58.63 -10.17
C ALA A 32 -30.47 57.27 -9.67
N SER A 33 -29.55 56.47 -9.14
CA SER A 33 -29.85 55.17 -8.59
C SER A 33 -30.75 55.37 -7.38
N VAL A 34 -32.04 55.06 -7.52
CA VAL A 34 -33.01 55.13 -6.42
C VAL A 34 -32.44 54.29 -5.25
N PRO A 35 -32.41 54.80 -4.00
CA PRO A 35 -31.78 54.09 -2.87
C PRO A 35 -32.40 52.70 -2.61
N GLY A 36 -33.65 52.47 -3.02
CA GLY A 36 -34.26 51.14 -3.01
C GLY A 36 -33.74 50.19 -4.10
N GLN A 37 -33.35 50.72 -5.26
CA GLN A 37 -32.78 49.94 -6.36
C GLN A 37 -31.35 49.48 -6.06
N THR A 38 -30.55 50.30 -5.36
CA THR A 38 -29.24 49.86 -4.83
C THR A 38 -29.39 48.83 -3.73
N ALA A 39 -30.31 49.05 -2.77
CA ALA A 39 -30.56 48.11 -1.69
C ALA A 39 -31.04 46.73 -2.21
N ALA A 40 -31.97 46.72 -3.17
CA ALA A 40 -32.44 45.49 -3.82
C ALA A 40 -31.32 44.78 -4.59
N ALA A 41 -30.47 45.53 -5.30
CA ALA A 41 -29.32 44.95 -6.01
C ALA A 41 -28.28 44.34 -5.05
N VAL A 42 -28.01 45.00 -3.91
CA VAL A 42 -27.11 44.45 -2.87
C VAL A 42 -27.70 43.19 -2.25
N ALA A 43 -29.00 43.18 -1.94
CA ALA A 43 -29.67 41.99 -1.42
C ALA A 43 -29.64 40.82 -2.41
N ALA A 44 -29.84 41.08 -3.71
CA ALA A 44 -29.74 40.07 -4.76
C ALA A 44 -28.33 39.47 -4.85
N ARG A 45 -27.27 40.30 -4.77
CA ARG A 45 -25.87 39.84 -4.76
C ARG A 45 -25.57 38.98 -3.53
N ARG A 46 -26.07 39.34 -2.35
CA ARG A 46 -25.91 38.53 -1.12
C ARG A 46 -26.54 37.15 -1.27
N ARG A 47 -27.80 37.10 -1.72
CA ARG A 47 -28.50 35.83 -1.99
C ARG A 47 -27.76 34.97 -3.03
N GLN A 48 -27.17 35.60 -4.05
CA GLN A 48 -26.39 34.88 -5.05
C GLN A 48 -25.11 34.28 -4.45
N THR A 49 -24.40 35.02 -3.60
CA THR A 49 -23.21 34.50 -2.90
C THR A 49 -23.58 33.36 -1.95
N GLU A 50 -24.66 33.49 -1.19
CA GLU A 50 -25.15 32.44 -0.29
C GLU A 50 -25.51 31.15 -1.03
N ARG A 51 -26.16 31.26 -2.20
CA ARG A 51 -26.45 30.11 -3.07
C ARG A 51 -25.15 29.41 -3.50
N LYS A 52 -24.18 30.18 -4.01
CA LYS A 52 -22.87 29.62 -4.41
C LYS A 52 -22.13 28.94 -3.25
N LEU A 53 -22.20 29.50 -2.03
CA LEU A 53 -21.62 28.87 -0.85
C LEU A 53 -22.30 27.54 -0.50
N THR A 54 -23.63 27.49 -0.66
CA THR A 54 -24.42 26.27 -0.47
C THR A 54 -24.06 25.21 -1.52
N ASP A 55 -23.89 25.61 -2.78
CA ASP A 55 -23.47 24.73 -3.87
C ASP A 55 -22.06 24.15 -3.64
N VAL A 56 -21.15 24.96 -3.07
CA VAL A 56 -19.80 24.51 -2.68
C VAL A 56 -19.87 23.45 -1.57
N ASP A 57 -20.72 23.63 -0.55
CA ASP A 57 -20.88 22.62 0.50
C ASP A 57 -21.48 21.32 -0.04
N ALA A 58 -22.48 21.43 -0.92
CA ALA A 58 -23.06 20.27 -1.59
C ALA A 58 -22.01 19.53 -2.44
N ALA A 59 -21.18 20.25 -3.18
CA ALA A 59 -20.10 19.67 -3.98
C ALA A 59 -19.04 18.98 -3.11
N ILE A 60 -18.66 19.57 -1.96
CA ILE A 60 -17.75 18.97 -1.00
C ILE A 60 -18.35 17.67 -0.44
N ALA A 61 -19.63 17.69 -0.04
CA ALA A 61 -20.32 16.51 0.47
C ALA A 61 -20.37 15.39 -0.59
N GLN A 62 -20.62 15.73 -1.84
CA GLN A 62 -20.66 14.77 -2.94
C GLN A 62 -19.28 14.16 -3.21
N LEU A 63 -18.23 14.97 -3.29
CA LEU A 63 -16.86 14.48 -3.50
C LEU A 63 -16.38 13.57 -2.37
N ARG A 64 -16.81 13.85 -1.13
CA ARG A 64 -16.56 12.97 0.03
C ARG A 64 -17.21 11.60 -0.12
N ARG A 65 -18.41 11.52 -0.72
CA ARG A 65 -19.12 10.26 -0.94
C ARG A 65 -18.49 9.44 -2.05
N GLU A 66 -18.09 10.10 -3.13
CA GLU A 66 -17.47 9.47 -4.31
C GLU A 66 -16.01 9.06 -4.08
N ARG A 67 -15.45 9.33 -2.88
CA ARG A 67 -14.03 9.10 -2.53
C ARG A 67 -13.06 9.77 -3.52
N GLY A 68 -13.51 10.83 -4.19
CA GLY A 68 -12.70 11.61 -5.11
C GLY A 68 -11.67 12.45 -4.36
N ARG A 69 -10.57 12.82 -5.03
CA ARG A 69 -9.60 13.78 -4.47
C ARG A 69 -10.25 15.15 -4.30
N LEU A 70 -10.37 15.61 -3.06
CA LEU A 70 -10.82 16.95 -2.73
C LEU A 70 -9.74 17.97 -3.11
N THR A 71 -9.84 18.50 -4.33
CA THR A 71 -9.00 19.58 -4.83
C THR A 71 -9.86 20.82 -5.09
N VAL A 72 -9.28 22.02 -4.95
CA VAL A 72 -9.99 23.29 -5.20
C VAL A 72 -10.61 23.30 -6.59
N ARG A 73 -9.87 22.81 -7.60
CA ARG A 73 -10.35 22.70 -8.99
C ARG A 73 -11.52 21.72 -9.13
N GLY A 74 -11.45 20.56 -8.47
CA GLY A 74 -12.54 19.59 -8.46
C GLY A 74 -13.81 20.12 -7.81
N ILE A 75 -13.66 20.85 -6.70
CA ILE A 75 -14.79 21.49 -6.00
C ILE A 75 -15.41 22.58 -6.88
N ALA A 76 -14.60 23.46 -7.49
CA ALA A 76 -15.07 24.50 -8.40
C ALA A 76 -15.86 23.90 -9.59
N ALA A 77 -15.31 22.88 -10.24
CA ALA A 77 -15.96 22.20 -11.36
C ALA A 77 -17.30 21.57 -10.96
N ARG A 78 -17.36 20.93 -9.78
CA ARG A 78 -18.55 20.21 -9.31
C ARG A 78 -19.64 21.14 -8.77
N ALA A 79 -19.26 22.26 -8.15
CA ALA A 79 -20.17 23.30 -7.69
C ALA A 79 -20.65 24.21 -8.84
N ALA A 80 -20.11 24.07 -10.06
CA ALA A 80 -20.31 25.00 -11.17
C ALA A 80 -19.97 26.47 -10.81
N VAL A 81 -18.95 26.66 -9.97
CA VAL A 81 -18.47 27.98 -9.52
C VAL A 81 -17.05 28.22 -10.05
N SER A 82 -16.71 29.47 -10.37
CA SER A 82 -15.36 29.81 -10.82
C SER A 82 -14.32 29.59 -9.71
N ALA A 83 -13.13 29.13 -10.08
CA ALA A 83 -12.02 28.99 -9.12
C ALA A 83 -11.66 30.33 -8.47
N THR A 84 -11.76 31.43 -9.21
CA THR A 84 -11.52 32.79 -8.70
C THR A 84 -12.46 33.14 -7.54
N PHE A 85 -13.75 32.78 -7.61
CA PHE A 85 -14.70 33.04 -6.52
C PHE A 85 -14.29 32.34 -5.22
N LEU A 86 -13.74 31.12 -5.29
CA LEU A 86 -13.26 30.39 -4.12
C LEU A 86 -12.05 31.05 -3.47
N TYR A 87 -11.25 31.80 -4.23
CA TYR A 87 -10.10 32.53 -3.70
C TYR A 87 -10.46 33.92 -3.17
N GLU A 88 -11.37 34.62 -3.86
CA GLU A 88 -11.81 35.96 -3.48
C GLU A 88 -12.70 35.97 -2.23
N ASN A 89 -13.51 34.94 -2.04
CA ASN A 89 -14.43 34.88 -0.91
C ASN A 89 -13.81 34.12 0.28
N PRO A 90 -13.57 34.80 1.43
CA PRO A 90 -12.89 34.18 2.57
C PRO A 90 -13.71 33.03 3.18
N ASP A 91 -15.03 33.11 3.16
CA ASP A 91 -15.91 32.07 3.71
C ASP A 91 -15.84 30.79 2.86
N ALA A 92 -15.84 30.94 1.54
CA ALA A 92 -15.65 29.81 0.62
C ALA A 92 -14.29 29.14 0.83
N ARG A 93 -13.23 29.95 0.98
CA ARG A 93 -11.88 29.45 1.24
C ARG A 93 -11.79 28.67 2.55
N ALA A 94 -12.38 29.18 3.62
CA ALA A 94 -12.42 28.53 4.92
C ALA A 94 -13.11 27.15 4.85
N ARG A 95 -14.27 27.06 4.16
CA ARG A 95 -15.01 25.81 3.96
C ARG A 95 -14.18 24.76 3.21
N VAL A 96 -13.54 25.17 2.11
CA VAL A 96 -12.68 24.27 1.31
C VAL A 96 -11.47 23.80 2.11
N GLN A 97 -10.79 24.69 2.83
CA GLN A 97 -9.63 24.34 3.65
C GLN A 97 -10.00 23.38 4.78
N ALA A 98 -11.09 23.63 5.49
CA ALA A 98 -11.59 22.73 6.53
C ALA A 98 -11.92 21.34 5.95
N ALA A 99 -12.53 21.30 4.76
CA ALA A 99 -12.86 20.04 4.10
C ALA A 99 -11.62 19.23 3.69
N ILE A 100 -10.60 19.91 3.16
CA ILE A 100 -9.32 19.28 2.79
C ILE A 100 -8.58 18.77 4.02
N ALA A 101 -8.52 19.57 5.09
CA ALA A 101 -7.87 19.19 6.35
C ALA A 101 -8.53 17.97 7.00
N ASP A 102 -9.86 17.94 7.05
CA ASP A 102 -10.61 16.78 7.55
C ASP A 102 -10.38 15.53 6.70
N SER A 103 -10.39 15.67 5.37
CA SER A 103 -10.11 14.53 4.48
C SER A 103 -8.70 13.98 4.67
N LYS A 104 -7.71 14.86 4.85
CA LYS A 104 -6.33 14.47 5.13
C LYS A 104 -6.23 13.74 6.46
N SER A 105 -6.80 14.29 7.53
CA SER A 105 -6.82 13.66 8.85
C SER A 105 -7.45 12.26 8.84
N ARG A 106 -8.54 12.06 8.08
CA ARG A 106 -9.17 10.75 7.92
C ARG A 106 -8.27 9.77 7.16
N HIS A 107 -7.62 10.23 6.09
CA HIS A 107 -6.68 9.40 5.34
C HIS A 107 -5.49 9.00 6.19
N ASP A 108 -4.88 9.95 6.93
CA ASP A 108 -3.75 9.71 7.82
C ASP A 108 -4.10 8.71 8.94
N ARG A 109 -5.34 8.78 9.47
CA ARG A 109 -5.83 7.79 10.45
C ARG A 109 -6.02 6.40 9.85
N ALA A 110 -6.54 6.32 8.63
CA ALA A 110 -6.72 5.04 7.95
C ALA A 110 -5.37 4.38 7.63
N THR A 111 -4.40 5.15 7.12
CA THR A 111 -3.06 4.64 6.84
C THR A 111 -2.34 4.24 8.13
N ALA A 112 -2.47 5.01 9.21
CA ALA A 112 -1.91 4.62 10.52
C ALA A 112 -2.48 3.29 11.02
N ALA A 113 -3.80 3.08 10.89
CA ALA A 113 -4.44 1.81 11.27
C ALA A 113 -3.98 0.63 10.41
N GLU A 114 -3.80 0.83 9.10
CA GLU A 114 -3.24 -0.19 8.20
C GLU A 114 -1.80 -0.53 8.59
N HIS A 115 -0.97 0.47 8.87
CA HIS A 115 0.39 0.26 9.34
C HIS A 115 0.44 -0.51 10.66
N GLU A 116 -0.39 -0.13 11.64
CA GLU A 116 -0.50 -0.81 12.92
C GLU A 116 -0.91 -2.29 12.75
N ALA A 117 -1.88 -2.56 11.87
CA ALA A 117 -2.30 -3.93 11.57
C ALA A 117 -1.16 -4.74 10.93
N ILE A 118 -0.44 -4.18 9.96
CA ILE A 118 0.71 -4.83 9.33
C ILE A 118 1.79 -5.14 10.37
N GLU A 119 2.16 -4.17 11.20
CA GLU A 119 3.16 -4.36 12.25
C GLU A 119 2.73 -5.41 13.28
N ALA A 120 1.45 -5.48 13.64
CA ALA A 120 0.93 -6.53 14.52
C ALA A 120 1.15 -7.92 13.90
N THR A 121 0.84 -8.09 12.59
CA THR A 121 1.10 -9.37 11.90
C THR A 121 2.58 -9.72 11.82
N TRP A 122 3.48 -8.72 11.77
CA TRP A 122 4.92 -8.95 11.75
C TRP A 122 5.44 -9.31 13.13
N ARG A 123 4.95 -8.67 14.20
CA ARG A 123 5.27 -9.02 15.58
C ARG A 123 4.85 -10.46 15.90
N GLU A 124 3.64 -10.84 15.52
CA GLU A 124 3.16 -12.22 15.69
C GLU A 124 4.04 -13.23 14.93
N ARG A 125 4.36 -12.94 13.66
CA ARG A 125 5.24 -13.79 12.86
C ARG A 125 6.64 -13.92 13.44
N ALA A 126 7.21 -12.84 13.98
CA ALA A 126 8.50 -12.86 14.64
C ALA A 126 8.47 -13.73 15.91
N LEU A 127 7.46 -13.56 16.77
CA LEU A 127 7.29 -14.39 17.97
C LEU A 127 7.11 -15.87 17.65
N ASN A 128 6.34 -16.19 16.60
CA ASN A 128 6.18 -17.57 16.16
C ASN A 128 7.49 -18.17 15.65
N ALA A 129 8.27 -17.39 14.88
CA ALA A 129 9.58 -17.82 14.40
C ALA A 129 10.57 -18.06 15.55
N GLU A 130 10.56 -17.22 16.58
CA GLU A 130 11.38 -17.41 17.79
C GLU A 130 10.99 -18.66 18.58
N ALA A 131 9.69 -18.94 18.69
CA ALA A 131 9.18 -20.15 19.34
C ALA A 131 9.62 -21.42 18.59
N GLU A 132 9.45 -21.45 17.26
CA GLU A 132 9.88 -22.58 16.42
C GLU A 132 11.40 -22.76 16.43
N LEU A 133 12.18 -21.67 16.42
CA LEU A 133 13.63 -21.74 16.56
C LEU A 133 14.04 -22.38 17.89
N THR A 134 13.41 -21.95 18.99
CA THR A 134 13.68 -22.48 20.33
C THR A 134 13.32 -23.96 20.42
N ARG A 135 12.21 -24.37 19.79
CA ARG A 135 11.81 -25.77 19.70
C ARG A 135 12.84 -26.60 18.94
N ALA A 136 13.24 -26.16 17.74
CA ALA A 136 14.24 -26.85 16.93
C ALA A 136 15.59 -26.98 17.67
N GLN A 137 16.02 -25.94 18.38
CA GLN A 137 17.24 -25.99 19.20
C GLN A 137 17.17 -27.04 20.32
N LYS A 138 16.02 -27.15 20.99
CA LYS A 138 15.79 -28.19 22.01
C LYS A 138 15.83 -29.59 21.39
N GLU A 139 15.21 -29.79 20.24
CA GLU A 139 15.23 -31.07 19.52
C GLU A 139 16.65 -31.46 19.10
N ILE A 140 17.43 -30.51 18.55
CA ILE A 140 18.84 -30.73 18.21
C ILE A 140 19.65 -31.11 19.45
N PHE A 141 19.42 -30.47 20.59
CA PHE A 141 20.11 -30.79 21.83
C PHE A 141 19.81 -32.22 22.29
N VAL A 142 18.53 -32.62 22.29
CA VAL A 142 18.11 -33.99 22.63
C VAL A 142 18.73 -35.01 21.68
N GLN A 143 18.76 -34.74 20.38
CA GLN A 143 19.38 -35.62 19.38
C GLN A 143 20.88 -35.77 19.62
N ARG A 144 21.59 -34.67 19.92
CA ARG A 144 23.03 -34.71 20.22
C ARG A 144 23.32 -35.48 21.50
N GLN A 145 22.50 -35.33 22.53
CA GLN A 145 22.61 -36.10 23.76
C GLN A 145 22.43 -37.60 23.46
N ARG A 146 21.39 -37.97 22.71
CA ARG A 146 21.12 -39.36 22.34
C ARG A 146 22.25 -39.96 21.50
N LEU A 147 22.81 -39.18 20.56
CA LEU A 147 23.97 -39.60 19.80
C LEU A 147 25.17 -39.84 20.71
N GLY A 148 25.41 -38.97 21.69
CA GLY A 148 26.45 -39.16 22.71
C GLY A 148 26.28 -40.45 23.51
N GLU A 149 25.06 -40.74 23.97
CA GLU A 149 24.72 -42.00 24.67
C GLU A 149 25.01 -43.22 23.79
N LEU A 150 24.53 -43.22 22.55
CA LEU A 150 24.73 -44.32 21.60
C LEU A 150 26.21 -44.53 21.27
N MET A 151 26.97 -43.45 21.11
CA MET A 151 28.42 -43.52 20.90
C MET A 151 29.15 -44.05 22.15
N GLY A 152 28.65 -43.75 23.35
CA GLY A 152 29.11 -44.36 24.60
C GLY A 152 28.88 -45.86 24.61
N HIS A 153 27.66 -46.30 24.33
CA HIS A 153 27.33 -47.74 24.25
C HIS A 153 28.18 -48.47 23.20
N LEU A 154 28.38 -47.88 22.02
CA LEU A 154 29.26 -48.47 21.00
C LEU A 154 30.71 -48.60 21.48
N ARG A 155 31.22 -47.60 22.21
CA ARG A 155 32.55 -47.66 22.81
C ARG A 155 32.65 -48.76 23.86
N ASP A 156 31.66 -48.88 24.75
CA ASP A 156 31.64 -49.90 25.78
C ASP A 156 31.54 -51.31 25.17
N LEU A 157 30.71 -51.50 24.14
CA LEU A 157 30.64 -52.74 23.37
C LEU A 157 31.96 -53.07 22.67
N SER A 158 32.64 -52.07 22.09
CA SER A 158 33.94 -52.27 21.45
C SER A 158 35.06 -52.65 22.42
N GLN A 159 34.97 -52.21 23.69
CA GLN A 159 35.94 -52.54 24.74
C GLN A 159 35.64 -53.89 25.41
N THR A 160 34.38 -54.27 25.48
CA THR A 160 33.92 -55.55 26.05
C THR A 160 33.91 -56.70 25.05
N ALA A 161 33.89 -56.41 23.74
CA ALA A 161 34.17 -57.38 22.69
C ALA A 161 35.68 -57.70 22.71
N PRO A 162 36.11 -58.91 23.10
CA PRO A 162 37.51 -59.28 23.05
C PRO A 162 37.98 -59.26 21.59
N GLY A 163 39.27 -59.00 21.36
CA GLY A 163 39.89 -58.95 20.03
C GLY A 163 39.76 -60.22 19.16
N GLU A 164 39.00 -61.23 19.59
CA GLU A 164 38.59 -62.38 18.76
C GLU A 164 37.61 -61.96 17.66
N SER A 165 36.58 -61.16 17.93
CA SER A 165 35.58 -60.80 16.91
C SER A 165 36.14 -59.89 15.80
N THR A 166 37.12 -59.04 16.13
CA THR A 166 37.85 -58.22 15.14
C THR A 166 38.92 -59.02 14.38
N ARG A 167 39.54 -60.03 15.01
CA ARG A 167 40.40 -61.00 14.31
C ARG A 167 39.60 -61.86 13.36
N ASP A 168 38.43 -62.35 13.77
CA ASP A 168 37.55 -63.17 12.94
C ASP A 168 37.05 -62.38 11.72
N HIS A 169 36.64 -61.12 11.91
CA HIS A 169 36.26 -60.26 10.79
C HIS A 169 37.44 -59.96 9.85
N ARG A 170 38.64 -59.75 10.39
CA ARG A 170 39.86 -59.56 9.58
C ARG A 170 40.22 -60.82 8.79
N LEU A 171 40.14 -62.00 9.42
CA LEU A 171 40.39 -63.29 8.77
C LEU A 171 39.32 -63.60 7.71
N LEU A 172 38.05 -63.24 7.95
CA LEU A 172 36.98 -63.37 6.96
C LEU A 172 37.21 -62.41 5.77
N GLN A 173 37.68 -61.20 6.03
CA GLN A 173 37.99 -60.23 4.98
C GLN A 173 39.21 -60.64 4.13
N GLU A 174 40.28 -61.14 4.74
CA GLU A 174 41.45 -61.72 4.03
C GLU A 174 41.05 -62.94 3.19
N ARG A 175 40.11 -63.76 3.68
CA ARG A 175 39.58 -64.93 2.96
C ARG A 175 38.67 -64.55 1.79
N LEU A 176 37.98 -63.42 1.85
CA LEU A 176 37.20 -62.86 0.74
C LEU A 176 38.10 -62.17 -0.29
N GLU A 177 39.11 -61.42 0.15
CA GLU A 177 40.09 -60.76 -0.74
C GLU A 177 40.99 -61.79 -1.46
N GLY A 178 41.37 -62.88 -0.78
CA GLY A 178 42.05 -64.02 -1.40
C GLY A 178 41.20 -64.78 -2.42
N ALA A 179 39.87 -64.72 -2.30
CA ALA A 179 38.94 -65.30 -3.28
C ALA A 179 38.70 -64.41 -4.52
N HIS A 180 39.18 -63.16 -4.53
CA HIS A 180 39.05 -62.22 -5.65
C HIS A 180 40.36 -61.96 -6.43
N GLY A 181 41.49 -62.55 -6.01
CA GLY A 181 42.78 -62.42 -6.70
C GLY A 181 43.00 -63.35 -7.90
N GLY A 182 41.99 -64.13 -8.30
CA GLY A 182 42.17 -65.30 -9.18
C GLY A 182 41.72 -65.19 -10.64
N ASP A 183 41.07 -64.12 -11.08
CA ASP A 183 40.48 -64.14 -12.43
C ASP A 183 40.39 -62.76 -13.11
N HIS A 184 41.52 -62.24 -13.60
CA HIS A 184 41.54 -61.27 -14.71
C HIS A 184 42.80 -61.41 -15.55
N ARG A 185 42.81 -62.42 -16.43
CA ARG A 185 43.71 -62.45 -17.58
C ARG A 185 42.96 -62.91 -18.81
N ARG A 186 42.30 -61.98 -19.51
CA ARG A 186 42.18 -61.99 -20.99
C ARG A 186 41.39 -60.78 -21.51
N ASN A 187 42.05 -60.10 -22.46
CA ASN A 187 41.52 -59.34 -23.60
C ASN A 187 40.63 -58.13 -23.26
N GLY A 188 40.98 -56.90 -23.65
CA GLY A 188 41.55 -56.53 -24.94
C GLY A 188 40.42 -55.98 -25.82
N ASP A 189 40.65 -54.79 -26.37
CA ASP A 189 39.86 -54.10 -27.40
C ASP A 189 38.59 -53.33 -26.97
N GLY A 190 38.80 -52.02 -26.78
CA GLY A 190 38.33 -51.02 -27.73
C GLY A 190 36.85 -51.02 -28.10
N ARG A 191 36.16 -49.95 -27.71
CA ARG A 191 35.72 -48.87 -28.62
C ARG A 191 34.84 -47.87 -27.89
N HIS A 192 35.04 -46.61 -28.25
CA HIS A 192 34.06 -45.54 -28.29
C HIS A 192 32.61 -46.06 -28.38
N LEU A 193 31.69 -45.48 -27.62
CA LEU A 193 30.38 -45.01 -28.11
C LEU A 193 29.62 -44.20 -27.03
N ARG A 194 29.43 -42.91 -27.36
CA ARG A 194 28.29 -42.02 -27.08
C ARG A 194 27.40 -42.30 -25.85
N CYS A 195 27.37 -41.34 -24.94
CA CYS A 195 26.23 -41.08 -24.07
C CYS A 195 25.08 -40.48 -24.90
N GLN A 196 24.12 -41.31 -25.30
CA GLN A 196 22.75 -40.90 -25.64
C GLN A 196 21.83 -41.47 -24.57
N GLY A 197 21.26 -40.60 -23.73
CA GLY A 197 20.05 -40.93 -22.98
C GLY A 197 18.85 -41.01 -23.94
N PRO A 198 17.95 -41.96 -23.74
CA PRO A 198 16.61 -41.64 -23.23
C PRO A 198 16.15 -42.71 -22.20
N GLY A 199 15.29 -42.44 -21.22
CA GLY A 199 13.87 -42.08 -21.36
C GLY A 199 13.00 -43.30 -21.01
N LEU A 200 11.81 -43.03 -20.43
CA LEU A 200 10.74 -43.94 -19.98
C LEU A 200 10.92 -44.53 -18.56
N ALA A 201 10.15 -44.15 -17.54
CA ALA A 201 8.69 -43.98 -17.36
C ALA A 201 7.93 -45.27 -16.99
N ASP A 202 6.91 -45.05 -16.15
CA ASP A 202 5.80 -45.89 -15.64
C ASP A 202 6.06 -46.73 -14.36
N SER A 203 5.64 -46.31 -13.15
CA SER A 203 4.26 -46.14 -12.56
C SER A 203 3.74 -47.44 -11.90
N PRO A 204 2.74 -47.50 -10.96
CA PRO A 204 1.88 -46.46 -10.33
C PRO A 204 1.55 -46.64 -8.80
N SER A 205 0.73 -45.71 -8.25
CA SER A 205 -0.31 -45.91 -7.20
C SER A 205 0.13 -46.03 -5.73
N ALA A 206 -0.37 -45.30 -4.71
CA ALA A 206 -1.67 -44.67 -4.49
C ALA A 206 -1.63 -43.58 -3.38
N ALA A 207 -2.53 -42.57 -3.51
CA ALA A 207 -3.33 -41.81 -2.50
C ALA A 207 -2.68 -41.38 -1.15
N ASN A 208 -2.80 -40.18 -0.57
CA ASN A 208 -3.84 -39.13 -0.49
C ASN A 208 -3.21 -38.00 0.39
N SER A 209 -3.13 -36.69 0.12
CA SER A 209 -4.19 -35.68 0.34
C SER A 209 -3.61 -34.24 0.25
N ARG A 210 -4.29 -33.35 -0.50
CA ARG A 210 -4.50 -31.88 -0.33
C ARG A 210 -3.38 -31.02 0.32
N ALA A 211 -2.70 -30.14 -0.43
CA ALA A 211 -3.11 -28.79 -0.87
C ALA A 211 -2.66 -27.66 0.10
N HIS A 212 -1.68 -26.83 -0.30
CA HIS A 212 -1.90 -25.42 -0.67
C HIS A 212 -0.57 -24.71 -1.00
N LEU A 213 -0.65 -23.91 -2.06
CA LEU A 213 0.42 -23.26 -2.81
C LEU A 213 1.18 -22.18 -2.01
N ALA A 214 2.50 -22.18 -2.13
CA ALA A 214 3.36 -21.03 -1.88
C ALA A 214 3.47 -20.16 -3.16
N PRO A 215 3.32 -18.82 -3.08
CA PRO A 215 3.67 -17.95 -4.21
C PRO A 215 5.17 -17.60 -4.24
N PRO A 216 5.73 -17.28 -5.43
CA PRO A 216 7.15 -17.04 -5.64
C PRO A 216 7.63 -15.70 -5.08
N ILE A 217 8.87 -15.72 -4.58
CA ILE A 217 9.65 -14.59 -4.10
C ILE A 217 9.89 -13.64 -5.28
N GLY A 218 9.26 -12.47 -5.24
CA GLY A 218 9.49 -11.38 -6.19
C GLY A 218 10.61 -10.46 -5.70
N ASP A 219 11.69 -10.42 -6.47
CA ASP A 219 12.73 -9.40 -6.40
C ASP A 219 12.14 -7.99 -6.57
N GLY A 220 12.46 -7.09 -5.64
CA GLY A 220 12.01 -5.70 -5.74
C GLY A 220 12.19 -4.91 -4.45
N PHE A 221 13.42 -4.82 -3.94
CA PHE A 221 13.79 -3.82 -2.93
C PHE A 221 13.95 -2.44 -3.58
N PRO A 222 13.12 -1.42 -3.29
CA PRO A 222 13.50 -0.04 -3.55
C PRO A 222 14.40 0.45 -2.41
N SER A 223 15.67 0.68 -2.70
CA SER A 223 16.62 1.34 -1.78
C SER A 223 16.10 2.72 -1.33
N PRO A 224 16.20 3.07 -0.04
CA PRO A 224 15.93 4.43 0.41
C PRO A 224 17.03 5.36 -0.09
N ARG A 225 16.65 6.36 -0.90
CA ARG A 225 17.51 7.47 -1.30
C ARG A 225 18.05 8.19 -0.06
N SER A 226 19.37 8.20 0.07
CA SER A 226 20.12 9.10 0.94
C SER A 226 19.71 10.55 0.68
N ARG A 227 18.89 11.12 1.56
CA ARG A 227 18.73 12.57 1.66
C ARG A 227 19.97 13.12 2.36
N GLN A 228 20.85 13.69 1.56
CA GLN A 228 21.93 14.55 2.01
C GLN A 228 21.34 15.67 2.87
N SER A 229 21.74 15.69 4.14
CA SER A 229 21.51 16.79 5.06
C SER A 229 22.46 17.91 4.68
N SER A 230 21.98 18.86 3.90
CA SER A 230 22.67 20.11 3.63
C SER A 230 22.77 20.92 4.92
N GLN A 231 23.99 21.10 5.38
CA GLN A 231 24.39 22.13 6.32
C GLN A 231 24.01 23.50 5.74
N SER A 232 23.34 24.34 6.52
CA SER A 232 23.27 25.79 6.30
C SER A 232 22.89 26.47 7.60
N SER A 233 23.91 27.05 8.21
CA SER A 233 23.95 28.08 9.24
C SER A 233 22.77 29.05 9.22
N SER A 234 22.30 29.51 10.39
CA SER A 234 22.06 30.93 10.68
C SER A 234 21.53 31.20 12.10
N THR A 235 22.17 32.18 12.73
CA THR A 235 21.67 33.12 13.76
C THR A 235 21.41 32.61 15.19
N SER A 236 22.46 32.65 16.02
CA SER A 236 22.34 32.98 17.45
C SER A 236 21.95 34.45 17.60
N ALA A 237 20.71 34.71 18.01
CA ALA A 237 20.29 35.98 18.58
C ALA A 237 20.13 35.78 20.09
N VAL A 238 21.16 36.15 20.85
CA VAL A 238 21.10 36.23 22.31
C VAL A 238 20.62 37.64 22.65
N ALA A 239 19.33 37.78 22.94
CA ALA A 239 18.76 39.02 23.44
C ALA A 239 17.83 38.72 24.62
N SER A 240 18.30 39.13 25.80
CA SER A 240 17.53 39.91 26.77
C SER A 240 16.17 39.38 27.21
N SER A 241 16.10 38.80 28.40
CA SER A 241 15.07 39.15 29.39
C SER A 241 15.31 38.36 30.66
N GLN A 242 15.82 38.98 31.73
CA GLN A 242 15.42 38.77 33.13
C GLN A 242 16.04 39.90 33.99
N ARG A 243 15.27 40.96 34.23
CA ARG A 243 15.54 41.94 35.29
C ARG A 243 14.26 42.15 36.08
N SER A 244 14.13 41.41 37.18
CA SER A 244 13.09 41.65 38.20
C SER A 244 13.73 42.37 39.39
N PRO A 245 13.21 43.52 39.83
CA PRO A 245 13.71 44.18 41.03
C PRO A 245 13.04 43.61 42.29
N ARG A 246 13.86 43.30 43.30
CA ARG A 246 13.43 43.08 44.68
C ARG A 246 12.81 44.36 45.23
N ARG A 247 11.58 44.26 45.72
CA ARG A 247 10.86 45.32 46.41
C ARG A 247 11.19 45.22 47.91
N HIS A 248 11.77 46.29 48.46
CA HIS A 248 11.88 46.49 49.90
C HIS A 248 10.54 46.98 50.46
N LYS A 249 10.02 46.28 51.47
CA LYS A 249 9.53 46.77 52.76
C LYS A 249 8.71 45.66 53.42
#